data_AF-A6FYG2-F1
#
_entry.id   AF-A6FYG2-F1
#
_cell.length_a   1.000
_cell.length_b   1.000
_cell.length_c   1.000
_cell.angle_alpha   90.00
_cell.angle_beta   90.00
_cell.angle_gamma   90.00
#
_symmetry.space_group_name_H-M   'P 1'
#
loop_
_entity.id
_entity.type
_entity.pdbx_description
1 polymer ?
#
loop_
_entity_poly.entity_id
_entity_poly.type
_entity_poly.pdbx_seq_one_letter_code
_entity_poly.pdbx_strand_id
1 'polypeptide(L)'
;MQEYKSIAFDTIEDVLFVVHYTPQPDDADWAELTKFTDTLKGLSAFVVFTFGATVSANQRKDMTNLSDRFGHTLCLLTDSRMTRGMLTALSWFGVKVGAYGPEDLKAALADCDRSHLHDRILKHAKNSLDKARAAEAARGA
;
A
#
# COMPACT_ATOMS: atom_id res chain seq x y z
N MET A 1 -13.88 1.23 4.74
CA MET A 1 -12.81 1.76 3.89
C MET A 1 -13.04 3.23 3.62
N GLN A 2 -12.04 4.06 3.91
CA GLN A 2 -12.06 5.49 3.61
C GLN A 2 -11.59 5.68 2.18
N GLU A 3 -12.30 6.52 1.43
CA GLU A 3 -12.12 6.74 0.00
C GLU A 3 -11.82 8.21 -0.26
N TYR A 4 -10.71 8.47 -0.93
CA TYR A 4 -10.27 9.79 -1.35
C TYR A 4 -10.10 9.84 -2.87
N LYS A 5 -9.59 10.97 -3.37
CA LYS A 5 -9.46 11.24 -4.80
C LYS A 5 -8.63 10.16 -5.51
N SER A 6 -7.48 9.83 -4.95
CA SER A 6 -6.50 8.92 -5.56
C SER A 6 -5.98 7.83 -4.61
N ILE A 7 -6.53 7.73 -3.41
CA ILE A 7 -6.21 6.69 -2.44
C ILE A 7 -7.45 6.18 -1.73
N ALA A 8 -7.44 4.91 -1.35
CA ALA A 8 -8.35 4.34 -0.37
C ALA A 8 -7.56 3.54 0.65
N PHE A 9 -7.98 3.58 1.90
CA PHE A 9 -7.29 2.86 2.97
C PHE A 9 -8.24 2.58 4.12
N ASP A 10 -7.93 1.56 4.90
CA ASP A 10 -8.61 1.17 6.14
C ASP A 10 -7.83 0.02 6.81
N THR A 11 -8.28 -0.42 7.99
CA THR A 11 -7.60 -1.46 8.75
C THR A 11 -8.43 -2.72 8.88
N ILE A 12 -7.76 -3.87 8.85
CA ILE A 12 -8.33 -5.15 9.28
C ILE A 12 -7.38 -5.69 10.33
N GLU A 13 -7.87 -5.76 11.57
CA GLU A 13 -7.04 -6.09 12.73
C GLU A 13 -5.85 -5.11 12.85
N ASP A 14 -4.63 -5.61 12.75
CA ASP A 14 -3.38 -4.85 12.83
C ASP A 14 -2.75 -4.58 11.47
N VAL A 15 -3.45 -4.87 10.37
CA VAL A 15 -2.99 -4.61 9.01
C VAL A 15 -3.65 -3.36 8.46
N LEU A 16 -2.84 -2.37 8.10
CA LEU A 16 -3.29 -1.25 7.27
C LEU A 16 -3.20 -1.68 5.80
N PHE A 17 -4.31 -1.62 5.07
CA PHE A 17 -4.27 -1.78 3.63
C PHE A 17 -4.56 -0.46 2.93
N VAL A 18 -3.91 -0.27 1.81
CA VAL A 18 -3.94 0.96 1.01
C VAL A 18 -4.07 0.57 -0.45
N VAL A 19 -4.95 1.25 -1.19
CA VAL A 19 -5.13 1.08 -2.62
C VAL A 19 -4.92 2.43 -3.28
N HIS A 20 -3.96 2.52 -4.20
CA HIS A 20 -3.76 3.69 -5.04
C HIS A 20 -4.66 3.61 -6.27
N TYR A 21 -5.21 4.76 -6.67
CA TYR A 21 -5.95 4.93 -7.91
C TYR A 21 -5.13 5.69 -8.95
N THR A 22 -5.76 5.92 -10.10
CA THR A 22 -5.39 6.96 -11.05
C THR A 22 -6.34 8.16 -10.85
N PRO A 23 -5.85 9.41 -10.81
CA PRO A 23 -4.44 9.83 -10.90
C PRO A 23 -3.60 9.33 -9.72
N GLN A 24 -2.27 9.38 -9.79
CA GLN A 24 -1.42 8.97 -8.66
C GLN A 24 -1.71 9.82 -7.40
N PRO A 25 -1.61 9.24 -6.19
CA PRO A 25 -1.79 9.98 -4.94
C PRO A 25 -0.89 11.22 -4.87
N ASP A 26 -1.52 12.39 -4.65
CA ASP A 26 -0.82 13.63 -4.37
C ASP A 26 -0.53 13.78 -2.86
N ASP A 27 0.22 14.82 -2.49
CA ASP A 27 0.61 15.06 -1.10
C ASP A 27 -0.61 15.31 -0.18
N ALA A 28 -1.74 15.76 -0.71
CA ALA A 28 -2.96 15.97 0.07
C ALA A 28 -3.60 14.62 0.45
N ASP A 29 -3.71 13.70 -0.50
CA ASP A 29 -4.18 12.34 -0.23
C ASP A 29 -3.26 11.57 0.75
N TRP A 30 -1.95 11.77 0.64
CA TRP A 30 -0.98 11.22 1.59
C TRP A 30 -1.13 11.81 2.99
N ALA A 31 -1.39 13.11 3.12
CA ALA A 31 -1.62 13.73 4.41
C ALA A 31 -2.83 13.13 5.13
N GLU A 32 -3.87 12.74 4.40
CA GLU A 32 -5.04 12.05 4.96
C GLU A 32 -4.71 10.63 5.45
N LEU A 33 -3.90 9.88 4.69
CA LEU A 33 -3.37 8.59 5.15
C LEU A 33 -2.55 8.75 6.44
N THR A 34 -1.64 9.71 6.49
CA THR A 34 -0.79 9.96 7.67
C THR A 34 -1.64 10.32 8.89
N LYS A 35 -2.59 11.25 8.74
CA LYS A 35 -3.53 11.61 9.81
C LYS A 35 -4.31 10.39 10.32
N PHE A 36 -4.75 9.51 9.42
CA PHE A 36 -5.42 8.29 9.82
C PHE A 36 -4.48 7.39 10.64
N THR A 37 -3.25 7.17 10.18
CA THR A 37 -2.27 6.36 10.92
C THR A 37 -1.88 6.94 12.27
N ASP A 38 -1.99 8.26 12.45
CA ASP A 38 -1.77 8.90 13.76
C ASP A 38 -2.76 8.44 14.82
N THR A 39 -3.97 8.06 14.41
CA THR A 39 -5.01 7.54 15.31
C THR A 39 -4.80 6.07 15.68
N LEU A 40 -3.94 5.35 14.95
CA LEU A 40 -3.76 3.92 15.09
C LEU A 40 -2.66 3.58 16.09
N LYS A 41 -2.85 2.46 16.80
CA LYS A 41 -1.88 1.86 17.70
C LYS A 41 -1.71 0.39 17.34
N GLY A 42 -0.46 -0.09 17.38
CA GLY A 42 -0.18 -1.52 17.24
C GLY A 42 -0.57 -2.08 15.88
N LEU A 43 -0.29 -1.35 14.80
CA LEU A 43 -0.22 -1.99 13.48
C LEU A 43 0.86 -3.09 13.53
N SER A 44 0.94 -3.94 12.51
CA SER A 44 2.04 -4.90 12.32
C SER A 44 2.50 -5.02 10.88
N ALA A 45 1.65 -4.62 9.93
CA ALA A 45 1.95 -4.66 8.50
C ALA A 45 1.21 -3.56 7.73
N PHE A 46 1.82 -3.16 6.62
CA PHE A 46 1.23 -2.27 5.62
C PHE A 46 1.12 -3.03 4.30
N VAL A 47 -0.09 -3.15 3.75
CA VAL A 47 -0.34 -3.82 2.48
C VAL A 47 -0.81 -2.79 1.46
N VAL A 48 0.04 -2.47 0.49
CA VAL A 48 -0.23 -1.40 -0.46
C VAL A 48 -0.41 -1.98 -1.86
N PHE A 49 -1.56 -1.73 -2.48
CA PHE A 49 -1.82 -2.02 -3.88
C PHE A 49 -1.57 -0.78 -4.71
N THR A 50 -0.68 -0.89 -5.70
CA THR A 50 -0.37 0.22 -6.60
C THR A 50 -0.15 -0.26 -8.02
N PHE A 51 -0.81 0.39 -8.97
CA PHE A 51 -0.70 0.12 -10.40
C PHE A 51 0.05 1.28 -11.04
N GLY A 52 1.37 1.20 -11.05
CA GLY A 52 2.22 2.23 -11.65
C GLY A 52 2.40 3.54 -10.86
N ALA A 53 2.01 3.64 -9.58
CA ALA A 53 2.31 4.84 -8.80
C ALA A 53 3.81 4.97 -8.48
N THR A 54 4.30 6.21 -8.52
CA THR A 54 5.63 6.59 -8.04
C THR A 54 5.50 7.38 -6.75
N VAL A 55 6.56 7.42 -5.94
CA VAL A 55 6.57 8.20 -4.69
C VAL A 55 7.48 9.40 -4.80
N SER A 56 6.99 10.56 -4.37
CA SER A 56 7.77 11.80 -4.26
C SER A 56 8.81 11.69 -3.14
N ALA A 57 9.75 12.64 -3.06
CA ALA A 57 10.72 12.67 -1.97
C ALA A 57 10.05 12.84 -0.59
N ASN A 58 8.98 13.63 -0.51
CA ASN A 58 8.21 13.83 0.72
C ASN A 58 7.49 12.53 1.12
N GLN A 59 6.81 11.89 0.17
CA GLN A 59 6.12 10.62 0.41
C GLN A 59 7.08 9.52 0.86
N ARG A 60 8.31 9.46 0.28
CA ARG A 60 9.35 8.54 0.75
C ARG A 60 9.75 8.81 2.21
N LYS A 61 9.91 10.08 2.60
CA LYS A 61 10.20 10.46 3.99
C LYS A 61 9.06 10.03 4.92
N ASP A 62 7.81 10.24 4.53
CA ASP A 62 6.65 9.85 5.32
C ASP A 62 6.58 8.32 5.49
N MET A 63 6.87 7.56 4.43
CA MET A 63 7.00 6.10 4.52
C MET A 63 8.10 5.66 5.49
N THR A 64 9.27 6.31 5.46
CA THR A 64 10.35 6.02 6.42
C THR A 64 9.90 6.32 7.85
N ASN A 65 9.26 7.47 8.09
CA ASN A 65 8.76 7.83 9.42
C ASN A 65 7.70 6.82 9.93
N LEU A 66 6.80 6.38 9.05
CA LEU A 66 5.84 5.33 9.37
C LEU A 66 6.55 4.02 9.69
N SER A 67 7.52 3.61 8.86
CA SER A 67 8.31 2.41 9.11
C SER A 67 9.06 2.47 10.45
N ASP A 68 9.62 3.61 10.84
CA ASP A 68 10.35 3.78 12.10
C ASP A 68 9.41 3.75 13.31
N ARG A 69 8.25 4.41 13.21
CA ARG A 69 7.25 4.45 14.28
C ARG A 69 6.72 3.07 14.64
N PHE A 70 6.63 2.22 13.64
CA PHE A 70 5.86 1.00 13.70
C PHE A 70 6.77 -0.25 13.64
N GLY A 71 7.90 -0.19 12.95
CA GLY A 71 8.85 -1.30 12.80
C GLY A 71 8.34 -2.43 11.89
N HIS A 72 7.39 -2.13 11.01
CA HIS A 72 6.61 -3.13 10.28
C HIS A 72 7.16 -3.51 8.91
N THR A 73 6.68 -4.63 8.39
CA THR A 73 6.86 -5.05 7.00
C THR A 73 5.86 -4.30 6.11
N LEU A 74 6.38 -3.58 5.12
CA LEU A 74 5.60 -3.03 4.03
C LEU A 74 5.53 -4.06 2.89
N CYS A 75 4.35 -4.54 2.58
CA CYS A 75 4.09 -5.43 1.46
C CYS A 75 3.45 -4.62 0.32
N LEU A 76 4.19 -4.38 -0.76
CA LEU A 76 3.69 -3.71 -1.94
C LEU A 76 3.27 -4.73 -3.00
N LEU A 77 2.04 -4.62 -3.49
CA LEU A 77 1.54 -5.36 -4.64
C LEU A 77 1.50 -4.43 -5.85
N THR A 78 2.29 -4.74 -6.88
CA THR A 78 2.39 -3.90 -8.07
C THR A 78 2.75 -4.69 -9.31
N ASP A 79 2.19 -4.30 -10.44
CA ASP A 79 2.54 -4.80 -11.78
C ASP A 79 3.85 -4.18 -12.31
N SER A 80 4.16 -2.95 -11.90
CA SER A 80 5.29 -2.16 -12.37
C SER A 80 6.65 -2.75 -11.94
N ARG A 81 7.43 -3.21 -12.93
CA ARG A 81 8.83 -3.62 -12.71
C ARG A 81 9.69 -2.46 -12.20
N MET A 82 9.41 -1.24 -12.65
CA MET A 82 10.12 -0.04 -12.21
C MET A 82 9.87 0.24 -10.72
N THR A 83 8.61 0.14 -10.29
CA THR A 83 8.22 0.33 -8.88
C THR A 83 8.89 -0.72 -7.99
N ARG A 84 8.96 -1.99 -8.44
CA ARG A 84 9.73 -3.05 -7.76
C ARG A 84 11.21 -2.69 -7.58
N GLY A 85 11.84 -2.10 -8.60
CA GLY A 85 13.23 -1.61 -8.51
C GLY A 85 13.39 -0.46 -7.50
N MET A 86 12.47 0.50 -7.48
CA MET A 86 12.48 1.61 -6.52
C MET A 86 12.37 1.13 -5.07
N LEU A 87 11.63 0.06 -4.81
CA LEU A 87 11.52 -0.51 -3.47
C LEU A 87 12.83 -1.12 -2.95
N THR A 88 13.68 -1.61 -3.85
CA THR A 88 15.03 -2.06 -3.46
C THR A 88 15.81 -0.90 -2.85
N ALA A 89 15.66 0.31 -3.39
CA ALA A 89 16.30 1.49 -2.80
C ALA A 89 15.72 1.85 -1.42
N LEU A 90 14.42 1.66 -1.18
CA LEU A 90 13.83 1.88 0.15
C LEU A 90 14.36 0.91 1.22
N SER A 91 14.71 -0.32 0.82
CA SER A 91 15.35 -1.28 1.74
C SER A 91 16.71 -0.80 2.25
N TRP A 92 17.43 0.00 1.45
CA TRP A 92 18.71 0.61 1.88
C TRP A 92 18.53 1.67 2.96
N PHE A 93 17.31 2.22 3.11
CA PHE A 93 16.96 3.16 4.17
C PHE A 93 16.34 2.44 5.39
N GLY A 94 16.53 1.12 5.52
CA GLY A 94 16.10 0.35 6.69
C GLY A 94 14.62 -0.06 6.69
N VAL A 95 13.87 0.30 5.65
CA VAL A 95 12.46 -0.11 5.53
C VAL A 95 12.39 -1.58 5.12
N LYS A 96 11.73 -2.42 5.92
CA LYS A 96 11.47 -3.82 5.55
C LYS A 96 10.37 -3.85 4.50
N VAL A 97 10.73 -3.97 3.23
CA VAL A 97 9.79 -3.99 2.12
C VAL A 97 9.81 -5.32 1.38
N GLY A 98 8.65 -5.95 1.24
CA GLY A 98 8.39 -7.02 0.27
C GLY A 98 7.65 -6.47 -0.95
N ALA A 99 8.01 -6.94 -2.15
CA ALA A 99 7.37 -6.54 -3.40
C ALA A 99 6.83 -7.76 -4.14
N TYR A 100 5.54 -7.74 -4.47
CA TYR A 100 4.80 -8.88 -5.01
C TYR A 100 4.00 -8.49 -6.25
N GLY A 101 3.57 -9.47 -7.05
CA GLY A 101 2.59 -9.24 -8.11
C GLY A 101 1.22 -8.87 -7.52
N PRO A 102 0.34 -8.17 -8.28
CA PRO A 102 -1.01 -7.85 -7.82
C PRO A 102 -1.88 -9.05 -7.42
N GLU A 103 -1.56 -10.23 -7.95
CA GLU A 103 -2.21 -11.52 -7.68
C GLU A 103 -1.66 -12.24 -6.44
N ASP A 104 -0.50 -11.82 -5.92
CA ASP A 104 0.27 -12.54 -4.90
C ASP A 104 -0.05 -12.09 -3.47
N LEU A 105 -1.27 -11.59 -3.22
CA LEU A 105 -1.67 -11.11 -1.89
C LEU A 105 -1.47 -12.16 -0.80
N LYS A 106 -1.72 -13.43 -1.10
CA LYS A 106 -1.50 -14.51 -0.14
C LYS A 106 -0.04 -14.62 0.28
N ALA A 107 0.90 -14.49 -0.66
CA ALA A 107 2.33 -14.52 -0.37
C ALA A 107 2.75 -13.27 0.40
N ALA A 108 2.27 -12.09 -0.01
CA ALA A 108 2.49 -10.82 0.68
C ALA A 108 2.06 -10.87 2.16
N LEU A 109 0.90 -11.48 2.43
CA LEU A 109 0.40 -11.66 3.80
C LEU A 109 1.13 -12.77 4.56
N ALA A 110 1.68 -13.78 3.88
CA ALA A 110 2.47 -14.82 4.54
C ALA A 110 3.76 -14.26 5.14
N ASP A 111 4.42 -13.33 4.44
CA ASP A 111 5.67 -12.72 4.90
C ASP A 111 5.51 -11.83 6.14
N CYS A 112 4.27 -11.45 6.49
CA CYS A 112 3.93 -10.79 7.74
C CYS A 112 3.10 -11.65 8.71
N ASP A 113 3.01 -12.96 8.49
CA ASP A 113 2.23 -13.90 9.32
C ASP A 113 0.73 -13.55 9.43
N ARG A 114 0.15 -13.04 8.33
CA ARG A 114 -1.25 -12.61 8.22
C ARG A 114 -2.01 -13.31 7.08
N SER A 115 -1.54 -14.47 6.63
CA SER A 115 -2.18 -15.26 5.56
C SER A 115 -3.67 -15.52 5.80
N HIS A 116 -4.08 -15.65 7.07
CA HIS A 116 -5.48 -15.88 7.45
C HIS A 116 -6.42 -14.70 7.15
N LEU A 117 -5.88 -13.49 6.90
CA LEU A 117 -6.65 -12.31 6.55
C LEU A 117 -6.94 -12.18 5.05
N HIS A 118 -6.38 -13.07 4.22
CA HIS A 118 -6.46 -12.99 2.75
C HIS A 118 -7.88 -12.74 2.22
N ASP A 119 -8.83 -13.62 2.55
CA ASP A 119 -10.18 -13.52 2.00
C ASP A 119 -10.96 -12.32 2.55
N ARG A 120 -10.67 -11.92 3.80
CA ARG A 120 -11.26 -10.73 4.42
C ARG A 120 -10.77 -9.47 3.74
N ILE A 121 -9.47 -9.35 3.50
CA ILE A 121 -8.87 -8.21 2.80
C ILE A 121 -9.39 -8.15 1.37
N LEU A 122 -9.39 -9.26 0.63
CA LEU A 122 -9.93 -9.29 -0.75
C LEU A 122 -11.40 -8.87 -0.79
N LYS A 123 -12.23 -9.42 0.09
CA LYS A 123 -13.65 -9.07 0.15
C LYS A 123 -13.85 -7.59 0.47
N HIS A 124 -13.07 -7.06 1.41
CA HIS A 124 -13.20 -5.69 1.89
C HIS A 124 -12.68 -4.65 0.90
N ALA A 125 -11.54 -4.94 0.26
CA ALA A 125 -10.90 -4.05 -0.72
C ALA A 125 -11.41 -4.25 -2.15
N LYS A 126 -12.31 -5.22 -2.40
CA LYS A 126 -12.75 -5.62 -3.75
C LYS A 126 -13.15 -4.44 -4.63
N ASN A 127 -14.04 -3.57 -4.13
CA ASN A 127 -14.57 -2.45 -4.92
C ASN A 127 -13.48 -1.46 -5.31
N SER A 128 -12.55 -1.16 -4.40
CA SER A 128 -11.42 -0.26 -4.63
C SER A 128 -10.40 -0.88 -5.58
N LEU A 129 -10.11 -2.17 -5.44
CA LEU A 129 -9.23 -2.88 -6.35
C LEU A 129 -9.81 -2.93 -7.76
N ASP A 130 -11.10 -3.21 -7.90
CA ASP A 130 -11.79 -3.23 -9.18
C ASP A 130 -11.77 -1.83 -9.84
N LYS A 131 -12.00 -0.77 -9.05
CA LYS A 131 -11.89 0.63 -9.50
C LYS A 131 -10.45 0.99 -9.93
N ALA A 132 -9.46 0.61 -9.15
CA ALA A 132 -8.05 0.88 -9.44
C ALA A 132 -7.60 0.21 -10.74
N ARG A 133 -7.95 -1.07 -10.92
CA ARG A 133 -7.66 -1.84 -12.13
C ARG A 133 -8.35 -1.26 -13.36
N ALA A 134 -9.62 -0.87 -13.24
CA ALA A 134 -10.36 -0.24 -14.35
C ALA A 134 -9.71 1.09 -14.76
N ALA A 135 -9.27 1.90 -13.80
CA ALA A 135 -8.63 3.17 -14.07
C ALA A 135 -7.25 3.00 -14.74
N GLU A 136 -6.47 1.99 -14.35
CA GLU A 136 -5.18 1.69 -15.00
C GLU A 136 -5.38 1.14 -16.42
N ALA A 137 -6.34 0.23 -16.63
CA ALA A 137 -6.66 -0.28 -17.97
C ALA A 137 -7.02 0.84 -18.95
N ALA A 138 -7.73 1.88 -18.48
CA ALA A 138 -8.08 3.04 -19.29
C ALA A 138 -6.90 3.96 -19.65
N ARG A 139 -5.74 3.86 -18.97
CA ARG A 139 -4.53 4.61 -19.34
C ARG A 139 -3.70 3.93 -20.42
N GLY A 140 -3.81 2.61 -20.54
CA GLY A 140 -3.07 1.80 -21.52
C GLY A 140 -3.79 1.61 -22.85
N ALA A 141 -5.06 2.02 -22.95
CA ALA A 141 -5.87 2.01 -24.17
C ALA A 141 -5.78 3.35 -24.92
#